data_AF-A0A966UDW5-F1
#
_entry.id   AF-A0A966UDW5-F1
#
_cell.length_a   1.000
_cell.length_b   1.000
_cell.length_c   1.000
_cell.angle_alpha   90.00
_cell.angle_beta   90.00
_cell.angle_gamma   90.00
#
_symmetry.space_group_name_H-M   'P 1'
#
loop_
_entity.id
_entity.type
_entity.pdbx_description
1 polymer ?
#
loop_
_entity_poly.entity_id
_entity_poly.type
_entity_poly.pdbx_seq_one_letter_code
_entity_poly.pdbx_strand_id
1 'polypeptide(L)'
;MSNNQLSPAERFAASKRRATSRDSVLMEYMDRLPFGLDDFQIEACKSLEQGSGVLVAAPTGAGKTIVGDFATHLSQRQGKRIFYTTPIKALSNQKFNEFVEKYGEEKVGLLTGDISINGDGEIVVMTTEVLRNM
;
A
#
# COMPACT_ATOMS: atom_id res chain seq x y z
N MET A 1 -17.69 14.78 40.13
CA MET A 1 -16.69 14.09 39.27
C MET A 1 -17.17 12.67 39.07
N SER A 2 -17.92 12.40 37.99
CA SER A 2 -18.48 11.07 37.70
C SER A 2 -17.39 10.18 37.11
N ASN A 3 -17.04 9.12 37.85
CA ASN A 3 -16.02 8.15 37.49
C ASN A 3 -16.60 7.21 36.42
N ASN A 4 -16.39 7.51 35.14
CA ASN A 4 -16.89 6.69 34.03
C ASN A 4 -16.00 5.44 33.86
N GLN A 5 -16.17 4.45 34.73
CA GLN A 5 -15.54 3.15 34.56
C GLN A 5 -16.29 2.34 33.51
N LEU A 6 -15.60 2.05 32.39
CA LEU A 6 -16.10 1.20 31.31
C LEU A 6 -16.66 -0.12 31.88
N SER A 7 -17.78 -0.58 31.34
CA SER A 7 -18.34 -1.89 31.64
C SER A 7 -17.39 -3.02 31.23
N PRO A 8 -17.54 -4.23 31.78
CA PRO A 8 -16.74 -5.40 31.37
C PRO A 8 -16.82 -5.69 29.86
N ALA A 9 -18.01 -5.50 29.26
CA ALA A 9 -18.21 -5.66 27.81
C ALA A 9 -17.44 -4.60 27.00
N GLU A 10 -17.45 -3.34 27.45
CA GLU A 10 -16.69 -2.26 26.80
C GLU A 10 -15.18 -2.44 26.96
N ARG A 11 -14.71 -2.93 28.11
CA ARG A 11 -13.30 -3.26 28.33
C ARG A 11 -12.85 -4.41 27.42
N PHE A 12 -13.67 -5.45 27.28
CA PHE A 12 -13.39 -6.55 26.36
C PHE A 12 -13.37 -6.08 24.90
N ALA A 13 -14.35 -5.27 24.49
CA ALA A 13 -14.39 -4.69 23.15
C ALA A 13 -13.20 -3.74 22.88
N ALA A 14 -12.75 -2.98 23.89
CA ALA A 14 -11.57 -2.11 23.79
C ALA A 14 -10.26 -2.91 23.76
N SER A 15 -10.16 -4.00 24.53
CA SER A 15 -9.02 -4.92 24.52
C SER A 15 -8.93 -5.67 23.19
N LYS A 16 -10.06 -6.17 22.67
CA LYS A 16 -10.13 -6.81 21.35
C LYS A 16 -9.77 -5.82 20.25
N ARG A 17 -10.30 -4.59 20.27
CA ARG A 17 -9.90 -3.52 19.35
C ARG A 17 -8.40 -3.24 19.41
N ARG A 18 -7.80 -3.09 20.60
CA ARG A 18 -6.35 -2.89 20.76
C ARG A 18 -5.53 -4.07 20.26
N ALA A 19 -6.01 -5.30 20.42
CA ALA A 19 -5.36 -6.49 19.89
C ALA A 19 -5.41 -6.52 18.34
N THR A 20 -6.57 -6.23 17.74
CA THR A 20 -6.70 -6.10 16.27
C THR A 20 -5.88 -4.94 15.72
N SER A 21 -5.71 -3.85 16.47
CA SER A 21 -4.87 -2.71 16.08
C SER A 21 -3.37 -3.02 16.10
N ARG A 22 -2.90 -4.01 16.88
CA ARG A 22 -1.47 -4.35 16.95
C ARG A 22 -0.96 -5.13 15.73
N ASP A 23 -1.85 -5.84 15.04
CA ASP A 23 -1.51 -6.63 13.85
C ASP A 23 -1.91 -5.95 12.53
N SER A 24 -2.38 -4.69 12.59
CA SER A 24 -2.75 -3.93 11.39
C SER A 24 -1.49 -3.46 10.66
N VAL A 25 -1.33 -3.94 9.43
CA VAL A 25 -0.31 -3.51 8.48
C VAL A 25 -0.50 -2.03 8.13
N LEU A 26 -1.73 -1.53 8.12
CA LEU A 26 -2.00 -0.10 7.94
C LEU A 26 -1.42 0.75 9.06
N MET A 27 -1.59 0.34 10.32
CA MET A 27 -0.99 1.07 11.44
C MET A 27 0.55 1.05 11.36
N GLU A 28 1.14 -0.11 11.08
CA GLU A 28 2.59 -0.24 10.84
C GLU A 28 3.07 0.69 9.72
N TYR A 29 2.30 0.81 8.63
CA TYR A 29 2.63 1.67 7.51
C TYR A 29 2.52 3.15 7.86
N MET A 30 1.46 3.56 8.58
CA MET A 30 1.25 4.94 9.02
C MET A 30 2.37 5.42 9.95
N ASP A 31 2.86 4.56 10.85
CA ASP A 31 3.96 4.88 11.77
C ASP A 31 5.29 5.20 11.04
N ARG A 32 5.43 4.82 9.77
CA ARG A 32 6.62 5.09 8.94
C ARG A 32 6.51 6.37 8.13
N LEU A 33 5.34 7.00 8.09
CA LEU A 33 5.12 8.22 7.32
C LEU A 33 5.45 9.46 8.15
N PRO A 34 6.11 10.47 7.57
CA PRO A 34 6.38 11.73 8.27
C PRO A 34 5.13 12.64 8.38
N PHE A 35 3.97 12.17 7.92
CA PHE A 35 2.71 12.90 7.88
C PHE A 35 1.52 11.96 8.13
N GLY A 36 0.39 12.53 8.53
CA GLY A 36 -0.89 11.81 8.65
C GLY A 36 -1.54 11.56 7.29
N LEU A 37 -2.46 10.59 7.25
CA LEU A 37 -3.25 10.28 6.06
C LEU A 37 -4.60 10.98 6.10
N ASP A 38 -5.11 11.35 4.92
CA ASP A 38 -6.47 11.85 4.76
C ASP A 38 -7.50 10.72 4.93
N ASP A 39 -8.73 11.07 5.30
CA ASP A 39 -9.80 10.10 5.58
C ASP A 39 -10.01 9.10 4.42
N PHE A 40 -10.02 9.58 3.18
CA PHE A 40 -10.21 8.71 2.01
C PHE A 40 -9.05 7.73 1.80
N GLN A 41 -7.82 8.12 2.17
CA GLN A 41 -6.64 7.26 2.09
C GLN A 41 -6.73 6.17 3.16
N ILE A 42 -7.12 6.53 4.38
CA ILE A 42 -7.34 5.59 5.49
C ILE A 42 -8.43 4.57 5.12
N GLU A 43 -9.55 5.02 4.57
CA GLU A 43 -10.66 4.15 4.16
C GLU A 43 -10.25 3.18 3.05
N ALA A 44 -9.54 3.66 2.03
CA ALA A 44 -9.04 2.83 0.95
C ALA A 44 -8.04 1.78 1.47
N CYS A 45 -7.09 2.19 2.31
CA CYS A 45 -6.10 1.27 2.88
C CYS A 45 -6.74 0.22 3.80
N LYS A 46 -7.73 0.60 4.62
CA LYS A 46 -8.49 -0.38 5.44
C LYS A 46 -9.21 -1.41 4.59
N SER A 47 -9.81 -0.97 3.49
CA SER A 47 -10.52 -1.85 2.55
C SER A 47 -9.55 -2.83 1.88
N LEU A 48 -8.37 -2.35 1.47
CA LEU A 48 -7.29 -3.19 0.94
C LEU A 48 -6.78 -4.21 1.97
N GLU A 49 -6.55 -3.79 3.21
CA GLU A 49 -6.12 -4.69 4.31
C GLU A 49 -7.14 -5.80 4.59
N GLN A 50 -8.44 -5.50 4.41
CA GLN A 50 -9.53 -6.47 4.52
C GLN A 50 -9.69 -7.37 3.27
N GLY A 51 -8.81 -7.21 2.26
CA GLY A 51 -8.80 -8.02 1.05
C GLY A 51 -9.77 -7.55 -0.05
N SER A 52 -10.35 -6.36 0.08
CA SER A 52 -11.23 -5.79 -0.95
C SER A 52 -10.44 -5.01 -2.00
N GLY A 53 -10.95 -4.98 -3.24
CA GLY A 53 -10.48 -4.04 -4.26
C GLY A 53 -11.02 -2.63 -4.01
N VAL A 54 -10.26 -1.60 -4.41
CA VAL A 54 -10.65 -0.19 -4.25
C VAL A 54 -10.51 0.58 -5.56
N LEU A 55 -11.42 1.53 -5.77
CA LEU A 55 -11.33 2.55 -6.82
C LEU A 55 -11.27 3.92 -6.16
N VAL A 56 -10.14 4.60 -6.28
CA VAL A 56 -9.93 5.91 -5.64
C VAL A 56 -9.95 7.02 -6.68
N ALA A 57 -10.97 7.88 -6.60
CA ALA A 57 -11.13 9.05 -7.45
C ALA A 57 -10.94 10.34 -6.62
N ALA A 58 -9.82 11.01 -6.82
CA ALA A 58 -9.50 12.29 -6.17
C ALA A 58 -8.67 13.18 -7.13
N PRO A 59 -8.63 14.52 -6.94
CA PRO A 59 -7.83 15.41 -7.77
C PRO A 59 -6.32 15.10 -7.76
N THR A 60 -5.60 15.53 -8.79
CA THR A 60 -4.12 15.49 -8.79
C THR A 60 -3.58 16.33 -7.64
N GLY A 61 -2.53 15.84 -6.97
CA GLY A 61 -1.97 16.47 -5.76
C GLY A 61 -2.61 16.01 -4.44
N ALA A 62 -3.77 15.34 -4.46
CA ALA A 62 -4.43 14.86 -3.24
C ALA A 62 -3.76 13.61 -2.59
N GLY A 63 -2.57 13.20 -3.02
CA GLY A 63 -1.85 12.08 -2.41
C GLY A 63 -2.38 10.67 -2.72
N LYS A 64 -3.18 10.48 -3.79
CA LYS A 64 -3.71 9.15 -4.20
C LYS A 64 -2.66 8.04 -4.25
N THR A 65 -1.41 8.38 -4.59
CA THR A 65 -0.28 7.45 -4.67
C THR A 65 -0.07 6.66 -3.38
N ILE A 66 -0.39 7.23 -2.22
CA ILE A 66 -0.29 6.55 -0.91
C ILE A 66 -1.07 5.23 -0.90
N VAL A 67 -2.25 5.18 -1.53
CA VAL A 67 -3.06 3.97 -1.56
C VAL A 67 -2.37 2.86 -2.36
N GLY A 68 -1.73 3.22 -3.48
CA GLY A 68 -0.92 2.29 -4.28
C GLY A 68 0.33 1.83 -3.53
N ASP A 69 1.01 2.73 -2.83
CA ASP A 69 2.21 2.41 -2.05
C ASP A 69 1.90 1.52 -0.85
N PHE A 70 0.75 1.74 -0.22
CA PHE A 70 0.25 0.85 0.82
C PHE A 70 -0.11 -0.53 0.25
N ALA A 71 -0.76 -0.61 -0.92
CA ALA A 71 -1.06 -1.89 -1.56
C ALA A 71 0.22 -2.70 -1.86
N THR A 72 1.29 -2.03 -2.31
CA THR A 72 2.62 -2.64 -2.47
C THR A 72 3.17 -3.14 -1.14
N HIS A 73 3.12 -2.30 -0.09
CA HIS A 73 3.59 -2.69 1.24
C HIS A 73 2.81 -3.89 1.81
N LEU A 74 1.49 -3.88 1.67
CA LEU A 74 0.61 -4.96 2.10
C LEU A 74 0.92 -6.27 1.36
N SER A 75 1.13 -6.20 0.04
CA SER A 75 1.49 -7.37 -0.77
C SER A 75 2.83 -7.97 -0.33
N GLN A 76 3.82 -7.11 -0.06
CA GLN A 76 5.12 -7.53 0.47
C GLN A 76 5.00 -8.20 1.84
N ARG A 77 4.18 -7.66 2.75
CA ARG A 77 3.93 -8.28 4.07
C ARG A 77 3.22 -9.63 3.95
N GLN A 78 2.44 -9.84 2.90
CA GLN A 78 1.74 -11.09 2.60
C GLN A 78 2.57 -12.09 1.77
N GLY A 79 3.80 -11.75 1.36
CA GLY A 79 4.61 -12.58 0.48
C GLY A 79 3.98 -12.76 -0.91
N LYS A 80 3.19 -11.79 -1.36
CA LYS A 80 2.51 -11.80 -2.66
C LYS A 80 3.25 -10.91 -3.65
N ARG A 81 3.21 -11.34 -4.91
CA ARG A 81 3.67 -10.54 -6.04
C ARG A 81 2.69 -9.41 -6.35
N ILE A 82 3.19 -8.24 -6.72
CA ILE A 82 2.38 -7.09 -7.13
C ILE A 82 2.87 -6.48 -8.44
N PHE A 83 1.91 -6.12 -9.30
CA PHE A 83 2.14 -5.33 -10.52
C PHE A 83 1.73 -3.88 -10.27
N TYR A 84 2.68 -2.96 -10.39
CA TYR A 84 2.46 -1.52 -10.26
C TYR A 84 2.50 -0.87 -11.64
N THR A 85 1.33 -0.52 -12.18
CA THR A 85 1.26 0.08 -13.52
C THR A 85 1.29 1.59 -13.47
N THR A 86 2.06 2.22 -14.36
CA THR A 86 2.00 3.66 -14.60
C THR A 86 1.64 3.95 -16.07
N PRO A 87 1.08 5.13 -16.40
CA PRO A 87 0.63 5.42 -17.76
C PRO A 87 1.77 5.74 -18.74
N ILE A 88 2.98 6.04 -18.25
CA ILE A 88 4.11 6.40 -19.11
C ILE A 88 5.43 5.89 -18.54
N LYS A 89 6.39 5.60 -19.42
CA LYS A 89 7.72 5.09 -19.07
C LYS A 89 8.46 5.93 -18.00
N ALA A 90 8.40 7.26 -18.10
CA ALA A 90 9.11 8.13 -17.17
C ALA A 90 8.64 7.92 -15.71
N LEU A 91 7.32 7.73 -15.50
CA LEU A 91 6.76 7.45 -14.18
C LEU A 91 7.09 6.03 -13.72
N SER A 92 7.13 5.06 -14.63
CA SER A 92 7.60 3.71 -14.30
C SER A 92 9.05 3.71 -13.81
N ASN A 93 9.94 4.45 -14.48
CA ASN A 93 11.34 4.58 -14.06
C ASN A 93 11.47 5.26 -12.69
N GLN A 94 10.73 6.35 -12.47
CA GLN A 94 10.71 7.02 -11.17
C GLN A 94 10.25 6.05 -10.08
N LYS A 95 9.15 5.33 -10.30
CA LYS A 95 8.59 4.45 -9.29
C LYS A 95 9.46 3.21 -9.04
N PHE A 96 10.11 2.70 -10.08
CA PHE A 96 11.11 1.65 -9.96
C PHE A 96 12.24 2.08 -9.01
N ASN A 97 12.82 3.26 -9.22
CA ASN A 97 13.90 3.76 -8.35
C ASN A 97 13.44 3.94 -6.90
N GLU A 98 12.24 4.51 -6.68
CA GLU A 98 11.64 4.66 -5.34
C GLU A 98 11.45 3.30 -4.66
N PHE A 99 11.01 2.27 -5.39
CA PHE A 99 10.84 0.93 -4.84
C PHE A 99 12.16 0.20 -4.63
N VAL A 100 13.16 0.37 -5.51
CA VAL A 100 14.50 -0.18 -5.31
C VAL A 100 15.12 0.38 -4.05
N GLU A 101 15.04 1.70 -3.83
CA GLU A 101 15.53 2.34 -2.61
C GLU A 101 14.86 1.77 -1.35
N LYS A 102 13.56 1.45 -1.44
CA LYS A 102 12.77 0.98 -0.30
C LYS A 102 12.85 -0.52 -0.04
N TYR A 103 12.94 -1.34 -1.08
CA TYR A 103 12.75 -2.80 -1.00
C TYR A 103 13.95 -3.62 -1.50
N GLY A 104 14.94 -2.98 -2.14
CA GLY A 104 16.11 -3.65 -2.73
C GLY A 104 15.91 -4.00 -4.20
N GLU A 105 16.99 -3.94 -4.98
CA GLU A 105 16.99 -4.23 -6.42
C GLU A 105 16.66 -5.70 -6.72
N GLU A 106 16.94 -6.60 -5.80
CA GLU A 106 16.68 -8.04 -5.92
C GLU A 106 15.17 -8.36 -5.92
N LYS A 107 14.35 -7.50 -5.32
CA LYS A 107 12.89 -7.69 -5.23
C LYS A 107 12.11 -6.94 -6.29
N VAL A 108 12.71 -5.91 -6.90
CA VAL A 108 12.00 -4.97 -7.74
C VAL A 108 12.37 -5.17 -9.20
N GLY A 109 11.36 -5.34 -10.04
CA GLY A 109 11.46 -5.41 -11.49
C GLY A 109 10.90 -4.18 -12.19
N LEU A 110 11.37 -3.97 -13.41
CA LEU A 110 10.87 -2.96 -14.35
C LEU A 110 10.63 -3.62 -15.71
N LEU A 111 9.38 -3.57 -16.18
CA LEU A 111 9.01 -4.01 -17.52
C LEU A 111 8.42 -2.82 -18.31
N THR A 112 9.18 -2.32 -19.27
CA THR A 112 8.71 -1.34 -20.26
C THR A 112 8.81 -1.96 -21.66
N GLY A 113 8.25 -1.32 -22.68
CA GLY A 113 8.27 -1.88 -24.04
C GLY A 113 9.67 -2.15 -24.61
N ASP A 114 10.70 -1.53 -24.03
CA ASP A 114 12.08 -1.58 -24.49
C ASP A 114 13.10 -2.06 -23.43
N ILE A 115 12.71 -2.13 -22.16
CA ILE A 115 13.60 -2.51 -21.04
C ILE A 115 12.91 -3.57 -20.19
N SER A 116 13.66 -4.63 -19.86
CA SER A 116 13.26 -5.65 -18.89
C SER A 116 14.36 -5.81 -17.86
N ILE A 117 14.04 -5.54 -16.59
CA ILE A 117 14.93 -5.69 -15.44
C ILE A 117 14.18 -6.51 -14.41
N ASN A 118 14.81 -7.58 -13.90
CA ASN A 118 14.27 -8.44 -12.84
C ASN A 118 12.77 -8.74 -13.03
N GLY A 119 12.42 -9.24 -14.22
CA GLY A 119 11.03 -9.43 -14.65
C GLY A 119 10.23 -10.43 -13.82
N ASP A 120 10.88 -11.18 -12.93
CA ASP A 120 10.30 -12.12 -11.97
C ASP A 120 10.26 -11.60 -10.53
N GLY A 121 10.64 -10.33 -10.31
CA GLY A 121 10.64 -9.68 -9.01
C GLY A 121 9.26 -9.70 -8.33
N GLU A 122 9.28 -9.60 -7.00
CA GLU A 122 8.07 -9.56 -6.17
C GLU A 122 7.25 -8.28 -6.40
N ILE A 123 7.92 -7.17 -6.72
CA ILE A 123 7.30 -5.89 -7.10
C ILE A 123 7.71 -5.59 -8.53
N VAL A 124 6.80 -5.62 -9.48
CA VAL A 124 7.12 -5.27 -10.88
C VAL A 124 6.41 -4.00 -11.28
N VAL A 125 7.20 -2.96 -11.58
CA VAL A 125 6.71 -1.71 -12.14
C VAL A 125 6.66 -1.85 -13.66
N MET A 126 5.55 -1.46 -14.28
CA MET A 126 5.40 -1.55 -15.74
C MET A 126 4.47 -0.49 -16.32
N THR A 127 4.45 -0.35 -17.65
CA THR A 127 3.39 0.43 -18.30
C THR A 127 2.14 -0.43 -18.52
N THR A 128 0.99 0.22 -18.70
CA THR A 128 -0.27 -0.50 -18.93
C THR A 128 -0.27 -1.27 -20.25
N GLU A 129 0.45 -0.80 -21.28
CA GLU A 129 0.60 -1.51 -22.56
C GLU A 129 1.39 -2.80 -22.42
N VAL A 130 2.40 -2.84 -21.56
CA VAL A 130 3.16 -4.06 -21.28
C VAL A 130 2.26 -5.07 -20.58
N LEU A 131 1.55 -4.65 -19.52
CA LEU A 131 0.63 -5.53 -18.80
C LEU A 131 -0.43 -6.15 -19.73
N ARG A 132 -0.94 -5.38 -20.70
CA ARG A 132 -1.95 -5.85 -21.66
C ARG A 132 -1.44 -7.00 -22.55
N ASN A 133 -0.13 -7.08 -22.78
CA ASN A 133 0.48 -8.05 -23.69
C ASN A 133 1.14 -9.24 -22.98
N MET A 134 0.98 -9.34 -21.66
CA MET A 134 1.48 -10.46 -20.84
C MET A 134 0.50 -11.62 -20.77
#